data_AF-A0A934IBH9-F1
#
_entry.id   AF-A0A934IBH9-F1
#
_cell.length_a   1.000
_cell.length_b   1.000
_cell.length_c   1.000
_cell.angle_alpha   90.00
_cell.angle_beta   90.00
_cell.angle_gamma   90.00
#
_symmetry.space_group_name_H-M   'P 1'
#
loop_
_entity.id
_entity.type
_entity.pdbx_description
1 polymer ?
#
loop_
_entity_poly.entity_id
_entity_poly.type
_entity_poly.pdbx_seq_one_letter_code
_entity_poly.pdbx_strand_id
1 'polypeptide(L)'
;MDPRSTAQGIALDGGGGNDTLLGASGSDTLTGGLGADSLRGEAGADSLYGGNGNDTIFGGEGVTSTSDFDTIDPSAVTVPVSVTYTGDEAGTITDGTDTTTFSGIEAIILTDQDDTLDGSADTSGLDVSAESGDDSIIGGSGGDSIRDADGAHTISDGAGQDTIDGGGGNDSLTGGDGDDVFTVSSGADTISDFNFGNTGALCARRDLLVSRQHGILLGERGFARAGHLADCVPGIRIAQGKRAVSYHHLLLGRHHVIFAEGVACESFFPGMMAVRSLAPADREQLFSVVPGLADCRTNAQVQCVFGPPALRFLKRQRVEPSHGLWLRNTSGEDRRRLATGMRGR
;
A
#
# COMPACT_ATOMS: atom_id res chain seq x y z
N MET A 1 2.37 40.91 -22.33
CA MET A 1 2.16 39.77 -21.43
C MET A 1 3.18 38.71 -21.80
N ASP A 2 4.07 38.35 -20.88
CA ASP A 2 5.07 37.29 -21.09
C ASP A 2 4.39 35.93 -20.85
N PRO A 3 4.36 35.01 -21.83
CA PRO A 3 3.73 33.70 -21.70
C PRO A 3 4.53 32.70 -20.81
N ARG A 4 5.40 33.19 -19.93
CA ARG A 4 6.23 32.39 -19.01
C ARG A 4 6.02 32.71 -17.53
N SER A 5 4.99 33.48 -17.20
CA SER A 5 4.54 33.62 -15.81
C SER A 5 3.79 32.34 -15.42
N THR A 6 4.50 31.29 -15.01
CA THR A 6 3.90 30.29 -14.13
C THR A 6 3.38 31.06 -12.92
N ALA A 7 2.09 30.91 -12.61
CA ALA A 7 1.52 31.57 -11.45
C ALA A 7 2.34 31.19 -10.21
N GLN A 8 2.80 32.20 -9.46
CA GLN A 8 3.60 31.97 -8.26
C GLN A 8 2.66 31.78 -7.08
N GLY A 9 2.88 30.72 -6.33
CA GLY A 9 2.25 30.50 -5.04
C GLY A 9 2.52 31.64 -4.06
N ILE A 10 1.55 31.92 -3.20
CA ILE A 10 1.61 32.92 -2.13
C ILE A 10 1.41 32.26 -0.76
N ALA A 11 1.88 32.93 0.30
CA ALA A 11 1.65 32.53 1.67
C ALA A 11 0.85 33.62 2.39
N LEU A 12 -0.27 33.23 3.01
CA LEU A 12 -1.18 34.11 3.74
C LEU A 12 -1.40 33.58 5.16
N ASP A 13 -1.39 34.49 6.13
CA ASP A 13 -1.66 34.22 7.55
C ASP A 13 -2.65 35.27 8.06
N GLY A 14 -3.82 34.83 8.51
CA GLY A 14 -4.88 35.68 9.09
C GLY A 14 -4.54 36.15 10.49
N GLY A 15 -3.76 35.36 11.23
CA GLY A 15 -3.35 35.66 12.59
C GLY A 15 -4.47 35.46 13.59
N GLY A 16 -5.24 36.51 13.90
CA GLY A 16 -6.31 36.38 14.87
C GLY A 16 -7.45 37.34 14.61
N GLY A 17 -8.67 36.87 14.83
CA GLY A 17 -9.88 37.50 14.34
C GLY A 17 -10.63 36.52 13.42
N ASN A 18 -11.72 36.98 12.83
CA ASN A 18 -12.40 36.20 11.80
C ASN A 18 -11.95 36.75 10.45
N ASP A 19 -11.07 36.03 9.78
CA ASP A 19 -10.38 36.45 8.58
C ASP A 19 -10.99 35.84 7.31
N THR A 20 -10.71 36.48 6.19
CA THR A 20 -11.07 35.96 4.86
C THR A 20 -9.81 35.94 4.02
N LEU A 21 -9.29 34.74 3.79
CA LEU A 21 -8.08 34.52 3.01
C LEU A 21 -8.47 34.01 1.62
N LEU A 22 -7.95 34.68 0.61
CA LEU A 22 -8.16 34.35 -0.79
C LEU A 22 -6.79 34.13 -1.42
N GLY A 23 -6.55 32.90 -1.86
CA GLY A 23 -5.44 32.51 -2.68
C GLY A 23 -5.51 33.14 -4.07
N ALA A 24 -4.71 32.62 -4.97
CA ALA A 24 -4.57 33.09 -6.32
C ALA A 24 -4.48 31.90 -7.28
N SER A 25 -3.70 32.07 -8.33
CA SER A 25 -3.31 30.93 -9.15
C SER A 25 -1.92 30.51 -8.70
N GLY A 26 -1.64 29.21 -8.71
CA GLY A 26 -0.39 28.65 -8.19
C GLY A 26 -0.63 27.89 -6.88
N SER A 27 0.42 27.27 -6.35
CA SER A 27 0.34 26.50 -5.11
C SER A 27 0.55 27.40 -3.90
N ASP A 28 -0.54 27.72 -3.21
CA ASP A 28 -0.58 28.65 -2.09
C ASP A 28 -0.50 27.95 -0.74
N THR A 29 -0.23 28.73 0.31
CA THR A 29 -0.29 28.30 1.70
C THR A 29 -1.12 29.30 2.49
N LEU A 30 -2.29 28.88 2.99
CA LEU A 30 -3.20 29.74 3.76
C LEU A 30 -3.35 29.19 5.18
N THR A 31 -3.10 30.04 6.17
CA THR A 31 -3.33 29.76 7.59
C THR A 31 -4.32 30.78 8.17
N GLY A 32 -5.47 30.34 8.66
CA GLY A 32 -6.50 31.22 9.26
C GLY A 32 -6.03 31.80 10.59
N GLY A 33 -5.70 30.93 11.54
CA GLY A 33 -5.15 31.31 12.83
C GLY A 33 -6.17 31.17 13.95
N LEU A 34 -6.45 32.23 14.69
CA LEU A 34 -7.44 32.23 15.78
C LEU A 34 -8.73 32.89 15.33
N GLY A 35 -9.85 32.17 15.30
CA GLY A 35 -11.18 32.73 15.08
C GLY A 35 -11.97 31.89 14.09
N ALA A 36 -13.04 32.45 13.53
CA ALA A 36 -13.83 31.74 12.51
C ALA A 36 -13.46 32.28 11.14
N ASP A 37 -12.59 31.55 10.43
CA ASP A 37 -11.94 31.99 9.22
C ASP A 37 -12.58 31.38 7.96
N SER A 38 -12.47 32.10 6.84
CA SER A 38 -12.88 31.63 5.52
C SER A 38 -11.66 31.61 4.59
N LEU A 39 -11.22 30.42 4.19
CA LEU A 39 -10.08 30.21 3.29
C LEU A 39 -10.58 29.73 1.92
N ARG A 40 -9.99 30.28 0.85
CA ARG A 40 -10.20 29.84 -0.54
C ARG A 40 -8.84 29.69 -1.22
N GLY A 41 -8.47 28.49 -1.64
CA GLY A 41 -7.21 28.22 -2.35
C GLY A 41 -7.23 28.77 -3.78
N GLU A 42 -8.36 28.57 -4.48
CA GLU A 42 -8.61 28.94 -5.87
C GLU A 42 -8.06 27.94 -6.89
N ALA A 43 -6.87 28.11 -7.45
CA ALA A 43 -6.39 27.21 -8.50
C ALA A 43 -4.90 26.87 -8.35
N GLY A 44 -4.58 25.59 -8.39
CA GLY A 44 -3.26 25.07 -8.06
C GLY A 44 -3.34 24.23 -6.80
N ALA A 45 -2.32 23.40 -6.55
CA ALA A 45 -2.29 22.56 -5.36
C ALA A 45 -1.97 23.40 -4.12
N ASP A 46 -2.97 23.66 -3.29
CA ASP A 46 -2.88 24.53 -2.13
C ASP A 46 -2.70 23.76 -0.82
N SER A 47 -2.07 24.40 0.17
CA SER A 47 -1.99 23.92 1.54
C SER A 47 -2.80 24.84 2.46
N LEU A 48 -3.81 24.28 3.12
CA LEU A 48 -4.86 25.05 3.80
C LEU A 48 -4.98 24.58 5.26
N TYR A 49 -4.95 25.52 6.20
CA TYR A 49 -5.16 25.22 7.60
C TYR A 49 -5.99 26.32 8.27
N GLY A 50 -7.17 25.96 8.77
CA GLY A 50 -8.08 26.91 9.43
C GLY A 50 -7.50 27.45 10.74
N GLY A 51 -6.91 26.57 11.55
CA GLY A 51 -6.44 26.93 12.88
C GLY A 51 -7.51 26.66 13.94
N ASN A 52 -7.55 27.50 14.97
CA ASN A 52 -8.49 27.39 16.07
C ASN A 52 -9.77 28.16 15.77
N GLY A 53 -10.91 27.51 15.93
CA GLY A 53 -12.24 28.05 15.72
C GLY A 53 -12.98 27.37 14.57
N ASN A 54 -14.20 27.84 14.31
CA ASN A 54 -15.07 27.19 13.32
C ASN A 54 -14.83 27.77 11.93
N ASP A 55 -13.95 27.12 11.18
CA ASP A 55 -13.48 27.60 9.89
C ASP A 55 -14.27 27.01 8.71
N THR A 56 -14.18 27.69 7.57
CA THR A 56 -14.64 27.18 6.28
C THR A 56 -13.52 27.23 5.26
N ILE A 57 -13.18 26.08 4.68
CA ILE A 57 -12.13 25.93 3.68
C ILE A 57 -12.75 25.51 2.35
N PHE A 58 -12.37 26.20 1.28
CA PHE A 58 -12.63 25.78 -0.09
C PHE A 58 -11.27 25.60 -0.77
N GLY A 59 -10.94 24.39 -1.25
CA GLY A 59 -9.69 24.18 -1.98
C GLY A 59 -9.71 24.94 -3.29
N GLY A 60 -10.58 24.52 -4.21
CA GLY A 60 -10.61 25.19 -5.50
C GLY A 60 -11.50 24.51 -6.52
N GLU A 61 -11.23 24.79 -7.80
CA GLU A 61 -11.80 24.00 -8.89
C GLU A 61 -11.23 22.57 -8.82
N GLY A 62 -12.09 21.57 -8.64
CA GLY A 62 -11.67 20.18 -8.45
C GLY A 62 -10.76 19.63 -9.55
N VAL A 63 -10.01 18.58 -9.20
CA VAL A 63 -8.92 17.96 -9.95
C VAL A 63 -9.08 18.00 -11.46
N THR A 64 -8.51 19.01 -12.12
CA THR A 64 -8.38 19.02 -13.59
C THR A 64 -7.13 18.28 -14.08
N SER A 65 -6.22 17.94 -13.16
CA SER A 65 -4.94 17.26 -13.44
C SER A 65 -4.39 16.53 -12.21
N THR A 66 -3.54 15.52 -12.42
CA THR A 66 -2.90 14.70 -11.37
C THR A 66 -1.87 15.45 -10.49
N SER A 67 -1.91 16.78 -10.43
CA SER A 67 -0.94 17.62 -9.72
C SER A 67 -1.60 18.81 -9.01
N ASP A 68 -2.93 18.77 -8.90
CA ASP A 68 -3.79 19.81 -8.36
C ASP A 68 -4.51 19.20 -7.16
N PHE A 69 -3.74 18.97 -6.09
CA PHE A 69 -4.22 18.35 -4.85
C PHE A 69 -4.22 19.41 -3.76
N ASP A 70 -5.40 19.88 -3.38
CA ASP A 70 -5.58 20.75 -2.24
C ASP A 70 -5.51 19.92 -0.96
N THR A 71 -4.65 20.34 -0.06
CA THR A 71 -4.31 19.60 1.16
C THR A 71 -4.72 20.39 2.39
N ILE A 72 -5.49 19.76 3.27
CA ILE A 72 -5.65 20.26 4.64
C ILE A 72 -4.59 19.65 5.54
N ASP A 73 -3.83 20.50 6.24
CA ASP A 73 -2.71 20.12 7.12
C ASP A 73 -2.92 20.61 8.58
N PRO A 74 -3.65 19.84 9.41
CA PRO A 74 -3.78 20.04 10.84
C PRO A 74 -2.65 19.41 11.66
N SER A 75 -1.54 18.95 11.08
CA SER A 75 -0.48 18.19 11.80
C SER A 75 0.10 18.91 13.03
N ALA A 76 -0.03 20.23 13.12
CA ALA A 76 0.38 21.03 14.27
C ALA A 76 -0.60 20.97 15.47
N VAL A 77 -1.79 20.40 15.30
CA VAL A 77 -2.78 20.18 16.36
C VAL A 77 -2.26 19.08 17.31
N THR A 78 -2.42 19.30 18.61
CA THR A 78 -1.83 18.42 19.67
C THR A 78 -2.86 17.54 20.36
N VAL A 79 -4.06 17.45 19.79
CA VAL A 79 -5.17 16.62 20.22
C VAL A 79 -5.68 15.84 19.01
N PRO A 80 -6.34 14.69 19.22
CA PRO A 80 -6.88 13.93 18.10
C PRO A 80 -7.90 14.72 17.29
N VAL A 81 -7.92 14.47 15.98
CA VAL A 81 -8.89 15.00 15.03
C VAL A 81 -9.81 13.90 14.49
N SER A 82 -11.06 14.28 14.27
CA SER A 82 -12.05 13.46 13.59
C SER A 82 -12.44 14.10 12.26
N VAL A 83 -12.15 13.40 11.17
CA VAL A 83 -12.51 13.74 9.80
C VAL A 83 -13.75 12.96 9.38
N THR A 84 -14.72 13.62 8.77
CA THR A 84 -15.92 12.96 8.22
C THR A 84 -16.26 13.57 6.87
N TYR A 85 -16.20 12.76 5.82
CA TYR A 85 -16.67 13.13 4.49
C TYR A 85 -18.19 13.04 4.43
N THR A 86 -18.79 13.98 3.71
CA THR A 86 -20.24 14.07 3.46
C THR A 86 -20.60 13.88 2.00
N GLY A 87 -19.58 13.78 1.14
CA GLY A 87 -19.62 13.52 -0.29
C GLY A 87 -18.21 13.69 -0.86
N ASP A 88 -18.09 13.61 -2.18
CA ASP A 88 -16.82 13.81 -2.89
C ASP A 88 -16.14 15.12 -2.46
N GLU A 89 -14.89 15.03 -2.02
CA GLU A 89 -14.00 16.16 -1.71
C GLU A 89 -14.57 17.14 -0.66
N ALA A 90 -15.57 16.73 0.14
CA ALA A 90 -16.28 17.64 1.05
C ALA A 90 -16.64 16.98 2.39
N GLY A 91 -16.47 17.71 3.48
CA GLY A 91 -16.65 17.16 4.82
C GLY A 91 -16.35 18.13 5.95
N THR A 92 -16.04 17.55 7.11
CA THR A 92 -15.67 18.28 8.32
C THR A 92 -14.45 17.67 9.00
N ILE A 93 -13.65 18.50 9.65
CA ILE A 93 -12.58 18.10 10.57
C ILE A 93 -12.89 18.74 11.93
N THR A 94 -12.83 17.97 13.02
CA THR A 94 -13.03 18.50 14.37
C THR A 94 -11.99 17.96 15.34
N ASP A 95 -11.52 18.81 16.25
CA ASP A 95 -10.66 18.44 17.38
C ASP A 95 -11.47 18.15 18.67
N GLY A 96 -12.80 18.05 18.55
CA GLY A 96 -13.75 17.92 19.65
C GLY A 96 -14.21 19.24 20.29
N THR A 97 -13.53 20.35 19.97
CA THR A 97 -13.89 21.70 20.42
C THR A 97 -14.38 22.57 19.26
N ASP A 98 -13.57 22.64 18.21
CA ASP A 98 -13.77 23.45 17.03
C ASP A 98 -14.04 22.53 15.83
N THR A 99 -14.73 23.04 14.80
CA THR A 99 -15.06 22.29 13.60
C THR A 99 -14.81 23.11 12.34
N THR A 100 -13.88 22.64 11.51
CA THR A 100 -13.64 23.14 10.16
C THR A 100 -14.53 22.40 9.18
N THR A 101 -15.26 23.13 8.33
CA THR A 101 -15.98 22.55 7.18
C THR A 101 -15.16 22.77 5.92
N PHE A 102 -15.06 21.76 5.05
CA PHE A 102 -14.29 21.84 3.83
C PHE A 102 -15.04 21.35 2.59
N SER A 103 -14.61 21.80 1.42
CA SER A 103 -15.05 21.31 0.11
C SER A 103 -13.99 21.55 -0.96
N GLY A 104 -13.94 20.68 -1.96
CA GLY A 104 -12.90 20.69 -3.00
C GLY A 104 -11.53 20.41 -2.40
N ILE A 105 -11.43 19.44 -1.49
CA ILE A 105 -10.17 19.02 -0.87
C ILE A 105 -9.94 17.55 -1.20
N GLU A 106 -8.81 17.28 -1.83
CA GLU A 106 -8.43 15.93 -2.24
C GLU A 106 -7.53 15.21 -1.24
N ALA A 107 -6.77 15.97 -0.45
CA ALA A 107 -5.77 15.42 0.46
C ALA A 107 -5.94 15.92 1.89
N ILE A 108 -5.74 15.00 2.85
CA ILE A 108 -5.75 15.31 4.28
C ILE A 108 -4.51 14.70 4.93
N ILE A 109 -3.81 15.53 5.69
CA ILE A 109 -2.79 15.08 6.64
C ILE A 109 -3.45 15.03 8.01
N LEU A 110 -3.30 13.93 8.75
CA LEU A 110 -3.77 13.81 10.12
C LEU A 110 -2.68 14.31 11.09
N THR A 111 -2.90 14.16 12.38
CA THR A 111 -1.97 14.58 13.43
C THR A 111 -1.12 13.40 13.89
N ASP A 112 -0.11 13.63 14.74
CA ASP A 112 0.65 12.56 15.39
C ASP A 112 -0.14 11.86 16.55
N GLN A 113 -1.47 11.93 16.54
CA GLN A 113 -2.37 11.49 17.60
C GLN A 113 -3.32 10.41 17.08
N ASP A 114 -4.06 9.74 17.97
CA ASP A 114 -4.99 8.67 17.58
C ASP A 114 -6.24 9.23 16.86
N ASP A 115 -6.15 9.39 15.54
CA ASP A 115 -7.14 10.09 14.74
C ASP A 115 -8.20 9.17 14.14
N THR A 116 -9.29 9.78 13.67
CA THR A 116 -10.35 9.05 12.98
C THR A 116 -10.70 9.72 11.67
N LEU A 117 -10.79 8.94 10.60
CA LEU A 117 -11.28 9.40 9.30
C LEU A 117 -12.40 8.49 8.80
N ASP A 118 -13.56 9.07 8.49
CA ASP A 118 -14.67 8.41 7.80
C ASP A 118 -14.85 9.02 6.41
N GLY A 119 -14.27 8.35 5.43
CA GLY A 119 -14.32 8.64 4.00
C GLY A 119 -15.46 7.93 3.25
N SER A 120 -16.35 7.22 3.95
CA SER A 120 -17.33 6.31 3.31
C SER A 120 -18.33 6.98 2.36
N ALA A 121 -18.41 8.31 2.38
CA ALA A 121 -19.23 9.12 1.47
C ALA A 121 -18.48 9.59 0.20
N ASP A 122 -17.15 9.46 0.14
CA ASP A 122 -16.34 9.83 -1.01
C ASP A 122 -16.33 8.72 -2.07
N THR A 123 -16.43 9.12 -3.33
CA THR A 123 -16.42 8.21 -4.49
C THR A 123 -15.35 8.57 -5.52
N SER A 124 -14.63 9.67 -5.32
CA SER A 124 -13.59 10.20 -6.20
C SER A 124 -12.23 9.56 -5.98
N GLY A 125 -11.90 9.27 -4.73
CA GLY A 125 -10.58 8.83 -4.29
C GLY A 125 -10.00 9.81 -3.26
N LEU A 126 -9.47 9.26 -2.18
CA LEU A 126 -8.88 9.98 -1.05
C LEU A 126 -7.34 9.88 -1.08
N ASP A 127 -6.63 10.96 -0.77
CA ASP A 127 -5.20 10.91 -0.41
C ASP A 127 -5.03 11.27 1.07
N VAL A 128 -4.61 10.31 1.90
CA VAL A 128 -4.51 10.50 3.35
C VAL A 128 -3.09 10.20 3.81
N SER A 129 -2.52 11.11 4.60
CA SER A 129 -1.31 10.87 5.41
C SER A 129 -1.74 10.79 6.87
N ALA A 130 -1.63 9.62 7.49
CA ALA A 130 -2.09 9.41 8.86
C ALA A 130 -1.06 9.82 9.92
N GLU A 131 0.20 10.04 9.52
CA GLU A 131 1.30 10.31 10.45
C GLU A 131 1.41 9.25 11.56
N SER A 132 1.83 9.59 12.78
CA SER A 132 1.94 8.63 13.88
C SER A 132 0.64 8.57 14.70
N GLY A 133 0.45 7.54 15.52
CA GLY A 133 -0.73 7.42 16.37
C GLY A 133 -1.44 6.09 16.14
N ASP A 134 -2.47 5.75 16.92
CA ASP A 134 -3.28 4.56 16.64
C ASP A 134 -4.56 4.97 15.86
N ASP A 135 -4.43 5.14 14.55
CA ASP A 135 -5.50 5.72 13.70
C ASP A 135 -6.57 4.72 13.27
N SER A 136 -7.78 5.24 13.06
CA SER A 136 -8.92 4.48 12.49
C SER A 136 -9.41 5.16 11.22
N ILE A 137 -9.13 4.56 10.07
CA ILE A 137 -9.44 5.12 8.75
C ILE A 137 -10.40 4.21 8.00
N ILE A 138 -11.47 4.81 7.49
CA ILE A 138 -12.41 4.21 6.56
C ILE A 138 -12.32 4.99 5.25
N GLY A 139 -11.95 4.32 4.16
CA GLY A 139 -11.92 4.90 2.81
C GLY A 139 -13.30 4.99 2.16
N GLY A 140 -13.31 5.27 0.87
CA GLY A 140 -14.50 5.52 0.07
C GLY A 140 -14.84 4.39 -0.90
N SER A 141 -15.49 4.74 -2.00
CA SER A 141 -15.61 3.85 -3.17
C SER A 141 -14.67 4.26 -4.33
N GLY A 142 -13.80 5.23 -4.07
CA GLY A 142 -12.83 5.79 -5.02
C GLY A 142 -11.59 4.90 -5.16
N GLY A 143 -10.56 5.38 -5.84
CA GLY A 143 -9.24 4.74 -5.76
C GLY A 143 -8.41 5.46 -4.74
N ASP A 144 -8.31 4.90 -3.54
CA ASP A 144 -7.77 5.60 -2.38
C ASP A 144 -6.25 5.37 -2.24
N SER A 145 -5.54 6.36 -1.68
CA SER A 145 -4.11 6.30 -1.36
C SER A 145 -3.91 6.69 0.10
N ILE A 146 -3.75 5.70 0.97
CA ILE A 146 -3.47 5.93 2.39
C ILE A 146 -1.99 5.65 2.67
N ARG A 147 -1.31 6.60 3.31
CA ARG A 147 0.08 6.47 3.77
C ARG A 147 0.11 6.66 5.28
N ASP A 148 0.74 5.70 5.94
CA ASP A 148 0.81 5.65 7.39
C ASP A 148 2.25 5.70 7.91
N ALA A 149 2.42 6.09 9.17
CA ALA A 149 3.71 6.09 9.86
C ALA A 149 3.78 5.04 10.97
N ASP A 150 4.27 5.38 12.16
CA ASP A 150 4.41 4.42 13.27
C ASP A 150 3.13 4.41 14.12
N GLY A 151 2.57 3.23 14.40
CA GLY A 151 1.33 3.12 15.19
C GLY A 151 0.62 1.78 15.03
N ALA A 152 -0.47 1.55 15.77
CA ALA A 152 -1.31 0.37 15.58
C ALA A 152 -2.60 0.76 14.86
N HIS A 153 -2.52 0.87 13.53
CA HIS A 153 -3.58 1.46 12.72
C HIS A 153 -4.65 0.46 12.30
N THR A 154 -5.88 0.92 12.14
CA THR A 154 -7.00 0.17 11.58
C THR A 154 -7.49 0.85 10.31
N ILE A 155 -7.24 0.24 9.15
CA ILE A 155 -7.57 0.79 7.85
C ILE A 155 -8.54 -0.13 7.10
N SER A 156 -9.64 0.45 6.61
CA SER A 156 -10.64 -0.21 5.77
C SER A 156 -11.01 0.67 4.59
N ASP A 157 -10.36 0.48 3.43
CA ASP A 157 -10.42 1.44 2.32
C ASP A 157 -11.71 1.37 1.47
N GLY A 158 -12.50 0.30 1.59
CA GLY A 158 -13.82 0.26 0.99
C GLY A 158 -13.84 -0.43 -0.37
N ALA A 159 -14.19 0.28 -1.44
CA ALA A 159 -14.21 -0.30 -2.78
C ALA A 159 -13.34 0.54 -3.69
N GLY A 160 -12.62 -0.05 -4.63
CA GLY A 160 -11.63 0.74 -5.35
C GLY A 160 -10.52 -0.07 -5.97
N GLN A 161 -9.42 0.62 -6.25
CA GLN A 161 -8.13 -0.02 -6.48
C GLN A 161 -7.17 0.76 -5.62
N ASP A 162 -7.04 0.31 -4.38
CA ASP A 162 -6.53 1.17 -3.33
C ASP A 162 -5.04 0.92 -3.11
N THR A 163 -4.36 1.90 -2.53
CA THR A 163 -2.95 1.79 -2.16
C THR A 163 -2.79 2.17 -0.70
N ILE A 164 -2.48 1.18 0.13
CA ILE A 164 -2.29 1.35 1.57
C ILE A 164 -0.82 1.10 1.90
N ASP A 165 -0.13 2.09 2.45
CA ASP A 165 1.16 1.90 3.11
C ASP A 165 0.93 1.91 4.62
N GLY A 166 0.84 0.73 5.24
CA GLY A 166 0.52 0.59 6.66
C GLY A 166 1.65 0.95 7.61
N GLY A 167 2.76 1.51 7.12
CA GLY A 167 3.78 2.04 8.01
C GLY A 167 4.38 0.96 8.93
N GLY A 168 4.80 1.36 10.13
CA GLY A 168 5.35 0.48 11.16
C GLY A 168 4.39 0.32 12.34
N GLY A 169 4.48 -0.79 13.07
CA GLY A 169 3.63 -1.06 14.22
C GLY A 169 2.81 -2.33 14.03
N ASN A 170 1.57 -2.43 14.50
CA ASN A 170 0.81 -3.69 14.37
C ASN A 170 -0.56 -3.40 13.78
N ASP A 171 -0.64 -3.44 12.46
CA ASP A 171 -1.77 -2.84 11.76
C ASP A 171 -2.83 -3.87 11.38
N SER A 172 -4.08 -3.40 11.24
CA SER A 172 -5.20 -4.18 10.72
C SER A 172 -5.70 -3.51 9.44
N LEU A 173 -5.36 -4.10 8.29
CA LEU A 173 -5.56 -3.49 6.98
C LEU A 173 -6.53 -4.31 6.12
N THR A 174 -7.45 -3.63 5.44
CA THR A 174 -8.27 -4.21 4.37
C THR A 174 -8.50 -3.15 3.29
N GLY A 175 -8.38 -3.54 2.02
CA GLY A 175 -8.65 -2.69 0.86
C GLY A 175 -10.13 -2.76 0.54
N GLY A 176 -10.69 -3.96 0.63
CA GLY A 176 -12.11 -4.24 0.50
C GLY A 176 -12.43 -4.80 -0.88
N ASP A 177 -13.33 -4.17 -1.63
CA ASP A 177 -13.66 -4.62 -2.98
C ASP A 177 -12.71 -3.97 -3.99
N GLY A 178 -11.69 -4.68 -4.46
CA GLY A 178 -10.72 -4.03 -5.34
C GLY A 178 -9.53 -4.89 -5.71
N ASP A 179 -8.69 -4.35 -6.59
CA ASP A 179 -7.34 -4.86 -6.82
C ASP A 179 -6.34 -3.97 -6.05
N ASP A 180 -6.25 -4.21 -4.75
CA ASP A 180 -5.58 -3.28 -3.83
C ASP A 180 -4.09 -3.58 -3.65
N VAL A 181 -3.31 -2.59 -3.24
CA VAL A 181 -1.87 -2.68 -3.05
C VAL A 181 -1.50 -2.32 -1.62
N PHE A 182 -0.91 -3.26 -0.90
CA PHE A 182 -0.43 -3.01 0.45
C PHE A 182 1.10 -2.93 0.48
N THR A 183 1.63 -1.88 1.07
CA THR A 183 3.00 -1.79 1.57
C THR A 183 2.93 -1.87 3.09
N VAL A 184 3.80 -2.68 3.68
CA VAL A 184 3.88 -2.85 5.14
C VAL A 184 5.34 -2.89 5.55
N SER A 185 5.66 -2.40 6.74
CA SER A 185 7.04 -2.30 7.22
C SER A 185 7.30 -3.19 8.45
N SER A 186 7.94 -2.67 9.49
CA SER A 186 8.22 -3.42 10.72
C SER A 186 6.97 -3.55 11.56
N GLY A 187 6.58 -4.79 11.88
CA GLY A 187 5.32 -4.98 12.58
C GLY A 187 4.81 -6.39 12.57
N ALA A 188 3.73 -6.62 13.30
CA ALA A 188 2.93 -7.84 13.23
C ALA A 188 1.55 -7.52 12.65
N ASP A 189 1.52 -7.27 11.35
CA ASP A 189 0.35 -6.75 10.65
C ASP A 189 -0.61 -7.87 10.25
N THR A 190 -1.90 -7.53 10.19
CA THR A 190 -2.98 -8.38 9.71
C THR A 190 -3.62 -7.73 8.49
N ILE A 191 -3.52 -8.39 7.34
CA ILE A 191 -4.19 -7.97 6.10
C ILE A 191 -5.34 -8.93 5.81
N SER A 192 -6.57 -8.43 5.78
CA SER A 192 -7.80 -9.22 5.61
C SER A 192 -8.49 -9.07 4.24
N ASP A 193 -7.70 -8.77 3.21
CA ASP A 193 -8.21 -8.35 1.88
C ASP A 193 -8.27 -9.48 0.82
N PHE A 194 -7.50 -10.55 0.98
CA PHE A 194 -7.29 -11.58 -0.05
C PHE A 194 -8.45 -12.59 -0.20
N ASN A 195 -9.69 -12.09 -0.25
CA ASN A 195 -10.90 -12.86 -0.48
C ASN A 195 -11.03 -13.28 -1.95
N PHE A 196 -11.84 -14.30 -2.22
CA PHE A 196 -11.99 -14.88 -3.56
C PHE A 196 -12.63 -13.88 -4.54
N GLY A 197 -11.83 -13.31 -5.45
CA GLY A 197 -12.29 -12.34 -6.45
C GLY A 197 -11.28 -11.21 -6.67
N ASN A 198 -10.54 -10.87 -5.62
CA ASN A 198 -9.57 -9.77 -5.62
C ASN A 198 -8.20 -10.28 -6.08
N THR A 199 -7.50 -9.47 -6.86
CA THR A 199 -6.16 -9.78 -7.41
C THR A 199 -5.05 -8.91 -6.86
N GLY A 200 -5.35 -8.22 -5.75
CA GLY A 200 -4.48 -7.32 -5.02
C GLY A 200 -3.07 -7.86 -4.74
N ALA A 201 -2.14 -6.94 -4.53
CA ALA A 201 -0.72 -7.18 -4.42
C ALA A 201 -0.15 -6.74 -3.05
N LEU A 202 0.85 -7.48 -2.58
CA LEU A 202 1.75 -7.03 -1.52
C LEU A 202 3.01 -6.44 -2.18
N CYS A 203 3.32 -5.18 -1.88
CA CYS A 203 4.47 -4.36 -2.32
C CYS A 203 4.45 -3.75 -3.74
N ALA A 204 5.22 -2.66 -3.88
CA ALA A 204 5.44 -1.91 -5.13
C ALA A 204 6.32 -2.65 -6.16
N ARG A 205 5.96 -2.49 -7.45
CA ARG A 205 6.57 -3.11 -8.65
C ARG A 205 8.10 -3.00 -8.69
N ARG A 206 8.79 -4.07 -8.27
CA ARG A 206 10.24 -4.22 -8.40
C ARG A 206 10.59 -5.56 -9.05
N ASP A 207 11.87 -5.74 -9.39
CA ASP A 207 12.36 -7.07 -9.79
C ASP A 207 12.15 -8.06 -8.63
N LEU A 208 11.47 -9.18 -8.88
CA LEU A 208 11.35 -10.27 -7.90
C LEU A 208 12.72 -10.82 -7.52
N LEU A 209 13.20 -10.46 -6.32
CA LEU A 209 14.46 -10.95 -5.78
C LEU A 209 14.21 -12.16 -4.89
N VAL A 210 14.67 -13.33 -5.33
CA VAL A 210 14.44 -14.59 -4.63
C VAL A 210 15.72 -15.39 -4.41
N SER A 211 15.69 -16.31 -3.45
CA SER A 211 16.78 -17.26 -3.26
C SER A 211 16.90 -18.18 -4.48
N ARG A 212 18.09 -18.75 -4.70
CA ARG A 212 18.31 -19.73 -5.78
C ARG A 212 17.39 -20.95 -5.68
N GLN A 213 16.90 -21.25 -4.47
CA GLN A 213 16.03 -22.37 -4.20
C GLN A 213 14.55 -22.01 -4.36
N HIS A 214 14.17 -20.76 -4.56
CA HIS A 214 12.77 -20.40 -4.70
C HIS A 214 12.16 -20.97 -5.99
N GLY A 215 10.92 -21.45 -5.92
CA GLY A 215 10.18 -22.04 -7.01
C GLY A 215 9.42 -21.00 -7.82
N ILE A 216 9.70 -20.94 -9.11
CA ILE A 216 8.98 -20.10 -10.07
C ILE A 216 8.14 -21.00 -10.97
N LEU A 217 6.88 -20.64 -11.19
CA LEU A 217 5.98 -21.43 -12.02
C LEU A 217 6.40 -21.35 -13.49
N LEU A 218 6.54 -22.51 -14.13
CA LEU A 218 6.95 -22.61 -15.52
C LEU A 218 5.87 -23.33 -16.35
N GLY A 219 5.01 -22.53 -17.01
CA GLY A 219 3.79 -23.03 -17.66
C GLY A 219 2.90 -23.83 -16.70
N GLU A 220 2.17 -24.82 -17.21
CA GLU A 220 1.36 -25.75 -16.40
C GLU A 220 2.18 -26.95 -15.85
N ARG A 221 3.51 -26.93 -15.98
CA ARG A 221 4.33 -28.14 -15.77
C ARG A 221 4.77 -28.36 -14.32
N GLY A 222 4.91 -27.27 -13.56
CA GLY A 222 5.36 -27.24 -12.17
C GLY A 222 6.40 -26.15 -11.89
N PHE A 223 6.93 -26.15 -10.67
CA PHE A 223 7.90 -25.15 -10.22
C PHE A 223 9.32 -25.47 -10.70
N ALA A 224 9.99 -24.48 -11.29
CA ALA A 224 11.41 -24.51 -11.55
C ALA A 224 12.15 -23.67 -10.50
N ARG A 225 13.24 -24.21 -9.95
CA ARG A 225 14.08 -23.44 -9.01
C ARG A 225 14.67 -22.23 -9.75
N ALA A 226 14.63 -21.04 -9.13
CA ALA A 226 15.14 -19.79 -9.71
C ALA A 226 16.60 -19.92 -10.17
N GLY A 227 17.42 -20.67 -9.42
CA GLY A 227 18.80 -20.96 -9.78
C GLY A 227 18.96 -21.81 -11.05
N HIS A 228 17.97 -22.61 -11.45
CA HIS A 228 17.98 -23.30 -12.75
C HIS A 228 17.55 -22.36 -13.88
N LEU A 229 16.63 -21.44 -13.61
CA LEU A 229 16.10 -20.51 -14.60
C LEU A 229 17.13 -19.45 -15.00
N ALA A 230 17.94 -18.96 -14.05
CA ALA A 230 18.99 -17.98 -14.33
C ALA A 230 20.02 -18.47 -15.37
N ASP A 231 20.17 -19.79 -15.54
CA ASP A 231 21.10 -20.38 -16.51
C ASP A 231 20.49 -20.50 -17.92
N CYS A 232 19.16 -20.46 -18.07
CA CYS A 232 18.50 -20.84 -19.32
C CYS A 232 17.34 -19.94 -19.76
N VAL A 233 16.85 -19.00 -18.94
CA VAL A 233 15.72 -18.13 -19.27
C VAL A 233 16.19 -16.68 -19.36
N PRO A 234 16.11 -16.05 -20.55
CA PRO A 234 16.39 -14.62 -20.72
C PRO A 234 15.53 -13.76 -19.79
N GLY A 235 16.13 -12.73 -19.19
CA GLY A 235 15.48 -11.82 -18.24
C GLY A 235 15.63 -12.23 -16.77
N ILE A 236 16.07 -13.47 -16.49
CA ILE A 236 16.39 -13.92 -15.14
C ILE A 236 17.91 -13.89 -14.95
N ARG A 237 18.37 -13.22 -13.89
CA ARG A 237 19.81 -13.05 -13.59
C ARG A 237 20.11 -13.35 -12.13
N ILE A 238 21.33 -13.81 -11.85
CA ILE A 238 21.83 -13.92 -10.48
C ILE A 238 22.23 -12.52 -10.01
N ALA A 239 21.55 -12.01 -8.98
CA ALA A 239 21.92 -10.74 -8.36
C ALA A 239 23.30 -10.85 -7.69
N GLN A 240 24.24 -9.99 -8.07
CA GLN A 240 25.58 -9.91 -7.50
C GLN A 240 25.70 -8.71 -6.54
N GLY A 241 26.61 -8.78 -5.57
CA GLY A 241 26.94 -7.65 -4.69
C GLY A 241 25.99 -7.40 -3.51
N LYS A 242 25.01 -8.29 -3.25
CA LYS A 242 24.16 -8.21 -2.05
C LYS A 242 24.93 -8.67 -0.81
N ARG A 243 25.21 -7.73 0.10
CA ARG A 243 25.93 -7.99 1.37
C ARG A 243 25.06 -8.62 2.45
N ALA A 244 23.76 -8.36 2.40
CA ALA A 244 22.72 -8.95 3.23
C ALA A 244 21.43 -9.05 2.42
N VAL A 245 20.60 -10.05 2.72
CA VAL A 245 19.29 -10.28 2.09
C VAL A 245 18.31 -10.65 3.19
N SER A 246 17.20 -9.93 3.28
CA SER A 246 16.05 -10.30 4.12
C SER A 246 15.08 -11.13 3.27
N TYR A 247 14.57 -12.22 3.85
CA TYR A 247 13.59 -13.09 3.20
C TYR A 247 12.24 -12.95 3.90
N HIS A 248 11.23 -12.55 3.14
CA HIS A 248 9.83 -12.60 3.59
C HIS A 248 9.23 -13.92 3.11
N HIS A 249 8.73 -14.73 4.04
CA HIS A 249 8.14 -16.04 3.75
C HIS A 249 6.62 -15.99 3.96
N LEU A 250 5.85 -16.24 2.91
CA LEU A 250 4.39 -16.29 2.96
C LEU A 250 3.91 -17.72 3.22
N LEU A 251 3.58 -18.02 4.48
CA LEU A 251 2.97 -19.31 4.86
C LEU A 251 1.45 -19.20 4.73
N LEU A 252 0.87 -20.05 3.88
CA LEU A 252 -0.58 -20.18 3.72
C LEU A 252 -1.05 -21.50 4.33
N GLY A 253 -2.36 -21.67 4.55
CA GLY A 253 -2.93 -22.91 5.13
C GLY A 253 -2.59 -24.19 4.35
N ARG A 254 -2.22 -24.06 3.07
CA ARG A 254 -1.55 -25.08 2.25
C ARG A 254 -0.58 -24.40 1.30
N HIS A 255 0.31 -25.18 0.69
CA HIS A 255 1.17 -24.67 -0.38
C HIS A 255 0.33 -24.25 -1.58
N HIS A 256 0.55 -23.05 -2.10
CA HIS A 256 -0.15 -22.51 -3.27
C HIS A 256 0.83 -21.92 -4.28
N VAL A 257 0.33 -21.68 -5.49
CA VAL A 257 0.95 -20.73 -6.42
C VAL A 257 0.48 -19.34 -5.98
N ILE A 258 1.43 -18.43 -5.81
CA ILE A 258 1.17 -17.02 -5.54
C ILE A 258 1.79 -16.18 -6.65
N PHE A 259 1.33 -14.95 -6.83
CA PHE A 259 2.00 -13.98 -7.69
C PHE A 259 2.78 -13.02 -6.80
N ALA A 260 4.09 -12.94 -7.00
CA ALA A 260 4.96 -11.96 -6.33
C ALA A 260 5.60 -11.10 -7.41
N GLU A 261 5.45 -9.78 -7.32
CA GLU A 261 5.92 -8.83 -8.35
C GLU A 261 5.45 -9.21 -9.77
N GLY A 262 4.20 -9.69 -9.87
CA GLY A 262 3.61 -10.17 -11.12
C GLY A 262 4.15 -11.50 -11.64
N VAL A 263 5.06 -12.17 -10.93
CA VAL A 263 5.61 -13.48 -11.31
C VAL A 263 4.95 -14.59 -10.49
N ALA A 264 4.36 -15.58 -11.18
CA ALA A 264 3.82 -16.76 -10.52
C ALA A 264 4.95 -17.60 -9.89
N CYS A 265 4.89 -17.81 -8.58
CA CYS A 265 5.91 -18.48 -7.78
C CYS A 265 5.31 -19.30 -6.63
N GLU A 266 6.17 -19.98 -5.86
CA GLU A 266 5.77 -20.82 -4.74
C GLU A 266 5.47 -19.97 -3.49
N SER A 267 4.38 -20.28 -2.77
CA SER A 267 4.28 -19.87 -1.37
C SER A 267 5.30 -20.66 -0.52
N PHE A 268 5.51 -20.29 0.75
CA PHE A 268 6.47 -21.00 1.59
C PHE A 268 6.02 -22.45 1.84
N PHE A 269 6.80 -23.42 1.36
CA PHE A 269 6.67 -24.83 1.72
C PHE A 269 7.60 -25.17 2.89
N PRO A 270 7.09 -25.59 4.06
CA PRO A 270 7.89 -25.89 5.24
C PRO A 270 8.58 -27.28 5.16
N GLY A 271 9.27 -27.56 4.06
CA GLY A 271 10.08 -28.76 3.90
C GLY A 271 11.26 -28.80 4.89
N MET A 272 11.83 -29.98 5.12
CA MET A 272 12.89 -30.18 6.12
C MET A 272 14.11 -29.25 5.96
N MET A 273 14.46 -28.88 4.73
CA MET A 273 15.55 -27.94 4.48
C MET A 273 15.16 -26.49 4.79
N ALA A 274 13.93 -26.10 4.44
CA ALA A 274 13.41 -24.76 4.69
C ALA A 274 13.27 -24.49 6.20
N VAL A 275 12.70 -25.44 6.95
CA VAL A 275 12.57 -25.32 8.41
C VAL A 275 13.94 -25.25 9.10
N ARG A 276 14.94 -25.97 8.58
CA ARG A 276 16.31 -25.93 9.11
C ARG A 276 17.05 -24.63 8.79
N SER A 277 16.70 -23.96 7.69
CA SER A 277 17.32 -22.68 7.32
C SER A 277 16.73 -21.48 8.06
N LEU A 278 15.55 -21.62 8.67
CA LEU A 278 14.95 -20.57 9.52
C LEU A 278 15.78 -20.34 10.79
N ALA A 279 15.80 -19.08 11.25
CA ALA A 279 16.35 -18.73 12.55
C ALA A 279 15.55 -19.41 13.68
N PRO A 280 16.12 -19.57 14.89
CA PRO A 280 15.42 -20.22 16.00
C PRO A 280 14.06 -19.59 16.32
N ALA A 281 13.97 -18.26 16.38
CA ALA A 281 12.73 -17.53 16.69
C ALA A 281 11.64 -17.76 15.62
N ASP A 282 11.96 -17.58 14.34
CA ASP A 282 11.02 -17.82 13.23
C ASP A 282 10.53 -19.28 13.19
N ARG A 283 11.40 -20.22 13.57
CA ARG A 283 11.03 -21.64 13.65
C ARG A 283 10.04 -21.91 14.77
N GLU A 284 10.21 -21.26 15.93
CA GLU A 284 9.25 -21.35 17.04
C GLU A 284 7.90 -20.75 16.64
N GLN A 285 7.90 -19.60 15.96
CA GLN A 285 6.68 -19.00 15.41
C GLN A 285 6.02 -19.91 14.37
N LEU A 286 6.79 -20.55 13.48
CA LEU A 286 6.25 -21.54 12.55
C LEU A 286 5.60 -22.72 13.27
N PHE A 287 6.20 -23.20 14.36
CA PHE A 287 5.67 -24.30 15.15
C PHE A 287 4.47 -23.89 16.02
N SER A 288 4.33 -22.63 16.39
CA SER A 288 3.09 -22.17 17.04
C SER A 288 1.91 -22.19 16.07
N VAL A 289 2.14 -21.82 14.80
CA VAL A 289 1.12 -21.83 13.75
C VAL A 289 0.80 -23.25 13.27
N VAL A 290 1.81 -24.11 13.10
CA VAL A 290 1.64 -25.51 12.65
C VAL A 290 2.40 -26.49 13.57
N PRO A 291 1.84 -26.86 14.74
CA PRO A 291 2.55 -27.63 15.76
C PRO A 291 3.10 -28.98 15.30
N GLY A 292 2.39 -29.68 14.42
CA GLY A 292 2.81 -31.00 13.91
C GLY A 292 4.13 -30.99 13.13
N LEU A 293 4.61 -29.83 12.68
CA LEU A 293 5.89 -29.72 11.98
C LEU A 293 7.10 -29.97 12.90
N ALA A 294 6.98 -29.74 14.21
CA ALA A 294 8.08 -29.93 15.17
C ALA A 294 8.57 -31.39 15.24
N ASP A 295 7.66 -32.34 15.01
CA ASP A 295 7.95 -33.78 15.06
C ASP A 295 8.39 -34.37 13.72
N CYS A 296 8.31 -33.58 12.64
CA CYS A 296 8.71 -34.04 11.32
C CYS A 296 10.23 -34.26 11.25
N ARG A 297 10.64 -35.38 10.66
CA ARG A 297 12.05 -35.72 10.37
C ARG A 297 12.29 -35.94 8.88
N THR A 298 11.23 -36.07 8.10
CA THR A 298 11.25 -36.32 6.66
C THR A 298 10.22 -35.42 5.95
N ASN A 299 10.45 -35.13 4.67
CA ASN A 299 9.47 -34.40 3.86
C ASN A 299 8.15 -35.15 3.71
N ALA A 300 8.15 -36.49 3.82
CA ALA A 300 6.92 -37.27 3.80
C ALA A 300 6.04 -36.95 5.02
N GLN A 301 6.63 -36.84 6.21
CA GLN A 301 5.90 -36.43 7.42
C GLN A 301 5.40 -34.99 7.32
N VAL A 302 6.22 -34.07 6.78
CA VAL A 302 5.79 -32.69 6.52
C VAL A 302 4.56 -32.68 5.62
N GLN A 303 4.53 -33.50 4.56
CA GLN A 303 3.39 -33.57 3.65
C GLN A 303 2.15 -34.20 4.30
N CYS A 304 2.31 -35.09 5.28
CA CYS A 304 1.19 -35.59 6.08
C CYS A 304 0.57 -34.51 6.97
N VAL A 305 1.40 -33.59 7.51
CA VAL A 305 0.95 -32.53 8.42
C VAL A 305 0.42 -31.32 7.66
N PHE A 306 1.15 -30.84 6.65
CA PHE A 306 0.89 -29.58 5.95
C PHE A 306 0.30 -29.76 4.55
N GLY A 307 0.30 -30.99 4.03
CA GLY A 307 -0.11 -31.30 2.65
C GLY A 307 1.05 -31.30 1.65
N PRO A 308 0.82 -31.83 0.43
CA PRO A 308 1.82 -31.86 -0.62
C PRO A 308 2.05 -30.45 -1.19
N PRO A 309 3.21 -30.21 -1.86
CA PRO A 309 3.39 -28.99 -2.66
C PRO A 309 2.31 -28.88 -3.73
N ALA A 310 1.73 -27.67 -3.89
CA ALA A 310 0.77 -27.30 -4.94
C ALA A 310 1.10 -27.92 -6.31
N LEU A 311 2.37 -27.85 -6.71
CA LEU A 311 2.88 -28.42 -7.95
C LEU A 311 4.24 -29.07 -7.70
N ARG A 312 4.59 -30.03 -8.57
CA ARG A 312 5.89 -30.71 -8.52
C ARG A 312 7.03 -29.77 -8.87
N PHE A 313 8.19 -29.99 -8.26
CA PHE A 313 9.44 -29.34 -8.65
C PHE A 313 10.08 -30.04 -9.86
N LEU A 314 10.35 -29.26 -10.90
CA LEU A 314 11.04 -29.71 -12.10
C LEU A 314 12.54 -29.88 -11.80
N LYS A 315 13.08 -31.03 -12.24
CA LYS A 315 14.53 -31.24 -12.26
C LYS A 315 15.16 -30.29 -13.29
N ARG A 316 16.41 -29.85 -13.04
CA ARG A 316 17.16 -28.93 -13.92
C ARG A 316 17.07 -29.29 -15.41
N GLN A 317 17.24 -30.57 -15.74
CA GLN A 317 17.19 -31.10 -17.11
C GLN A 317 15.83 -30.99 -17.81
N ARG A 318 14.76 -30.63 -17.10
CA ARG A 318 13.40 -30.47 -17.64
C ARG A 318 12.98 -29.00 -17.70
N VAL A 319 13.90 -28.07 -17.46
CA VAL A 319 13.67 -26.63 -17.53
C VAL A 319 14.17 -26.15 -18.89
N GLU A 320 13.25 -25.71 -19.75
CA GLU A 320 13.53 -25.21 -21.10
C GLU A 320 13.05 -23.77 -21.25
N PRO A 321 13.75 -22.92 -22.04
CA PRO A 321 13.36 -21.53 -22.27
C PRO A 321 11.98 -21.39 -22.93
N SER A 322 11.57 -22.38 -23.73
CA SER A 322 10.30 -22.39 -24.47
C SER A 322 9.06 -22.61 -23.59
N HIS A 323 9.24 -22.96 -22.31
CA HIS A 323 8.10 -23.23 -21.44
C HIS A 323 7.32 -21.97 -21.03
N GLY A 324 7.95 -20.79 -21.12
CA GLY A 324 7.35 -19.49 -20.81
C GLY A 324 7.11 -19.24 -19.31
N LEU A 325 7.19 -17.97 -18.89
CA LEU A 325 6.83 -17.55 -17.54
C LEU A 325 5.36 -17.14 -17.50
N TRP A 326 4.70 -17.43 -16.38
CA TRP A 326 3.39 -16.84 -16.09
C TRP A 326 3.60 -15.48 -15.45
N LEU A 327 3.13 -14.45 -16.16
CA LEU A 327 3.16 -13.07 -15.72
C LEU A 327 1.73 -12.57 -15.64
N ARG A 328 1.40 -11.92 -14.53
CA ARG A 328 0.13 -11.18 -14.40
C ARG A 328 0.37 -9.73 -14.76
N ASN A 329 -0.47 -9.18 -15.64
CA ASN A 329 -0.43 -7.76 -15.95
C ASN A 329 -1.31 -6.97 -14.97
N THR A 330 -1.29 -5.65 -15.11
CA THR A 330 -2.00 -4.67 -14.27
C THR A 330 -3.51 -4.62 -14.51
N SER A 331 -4.07 -5.53 -15.31
CA SER A 331 -5.51 -5.58 -15.59
C SER A 331 -6.11 -6.92 -15.17
N GLY A 332 -5.45 -7.63 -14.25
CA GLY A 332 -5.83 -8.96 -13.79
C GLY A 332 -5.66 -10.09 -14.83
N GLU A 333 -5.23 -9.79 -16.07
CA GLU A 333 -5.08 -10.79 -17.13
C GLU A 333 -3.76 -11.57 -16.99
N ASP A 334 -3.89 -12.87 -16.78
CA ASP A 334 -2.77 -13.79 -16.85
C ASP A 334 -2.30 -13.97 -18.30
N ARG A 335 -1.04 -13.62 -18.57
CA ARG A 335 -0.44 -13.80 -19.90
C ARG A 335 0.77 -14.71 -19.83
N ARG A 336 0.69 -15.79 -20.60
CA ARG A 336 1.84 -16.66 -20.86
C ARG A 336 2.80 -15.94 -21.81
N ARG A 337 3.93 -15.44 -21.30
CA ARG A 337 5.02 -14.94 -22.15
C ARG A 337 6.03 -16.05 -22.41
N LEU A 338 6.17 -16.44 -23.67
CA LEU A 338 7.35 -17.19 -24.13
C LEU A 338 8.58 -16.31 -23.89
N ALA A 339 9.70 -16.90 -23.48
CA ALA A 339 10.96 -16.19 -23.29
C ALA A 339 11.59 -15.84 -24.67
N THR A 340 10.90 -15.01 -25.45
CA THR A 340 11.42 -14.48 -26.71
C THR A 340 11.61 -12.97 -26.55
N GLY A 341 12.88 -12.60 -26.30
CA GLY A 341 13.45 -11.27 -26.55
C GLY A 341 12.85 -10.11 -25.76
N MET A 342 13.34 -9.86 -24.55
CA MET A 342 13.42 -8.49 -24.03
C MET A 342 14.36 -7.69 -24.94
N ARG A 343 13.81 -6.90 -25.87
CA ARG A 343 14.50 -5.68 -26.33
C ARG A 343 14.28 -4.65 -25.24
N GLY A 344 15.38 -4.14 -24.72
CA GLY A 344 15.41 -3.28 -23.55
C GLY A 344 14.61 -2.00 -23.69
N ARG A 345 14.19 -1.51 -22.54
CA ARG A 345 14.37 -0.13 -22.09
C ARG A 345 14.80 -0.18 -20.63
#